data_AF-A0A8T3MSB0-F1
#
_entry.id   AF-A0A8T3MSB0-F1
#
_cell.length_a   1.000
_cell.length_b   1.000
_cell.length_c   1.000
_cell.angle_alpha   90.00
_cell.angle_beta   90.00
_cell.angle_gamma   90.00
#
_symmetry.space_group_name_H-M   'P 1'
#
loop_
_entity.id
_entity.type
_entity.pdbx_description
1 polymer ?
#
loop_
_entity_poly.entity_id
_entity_poly.type
_entity_poly.pdbx_seq_one_letter_code
_entity_poly.pdbx_strand_id
1 'polypeptide(L)'
;MITRKDTPTVMPFMRPLGELDDADPSVVGSKAATLGRLRAAGFPVPDGFVVSGLAVSGLERPEIRGAVAAALDTLGSGPVAVRSSAAAEDLADASFAGQYESVLGVNGLEDVLAAIGDVLRSAESERVARYRSGKDTDGASSAVAVLVQRMVPAEVAGVAFTADPVTGDRDVVVVSAVRGLGDRLVSGEAGADEWVVQAGSASRRRAVEDVLDASLAEDVAALARRVEAHEGGPQDIEWA
;
A
#
# COMPACT_ATOMS: atom_id res chain seq x y z
N MET A 1 -23.28 5.64 41.53
CA MET A 1 -22.73 4.45 40.83
C MET A 1 -22.47 4.87 39.40
N ILE A 2 -21.25 5.35 39.13
CA ILE A 2 -20.86 5.92 37.83
C ILE A 2 -20.51 4.74 36.93
N THR A 3 -21.32 4.51 35.90
CA THR A 3 -21.03 3.57 34.82
C THR A 3 -19.72 3.98 34.15
N ARG A 4 -18.67 3.17 34.31
CA ARG A 4 -17.48 3.25 33.46
C ARG A 4 -17.96 3.12 32.02
N LYS A 5 -17.74 4.17 31.22
CA LYS A 5 -17.75 4.04 29.77
C LYS A 5 -16.60 3.09 29.44
N ASP A 6 -16.91 1.99 28.78
CA ASP A 6 -15.90 1.10 28.20
C ASP A 6 -15.06 1.94 27.23
N THR A 7 -13.83 2.25 27.63
CA THR A 7 -12.82 2.73 26.71
C THR A 7 -12.59 1.60 25.71
N PRO A 8 -12.72 1.82 24.39
CA PRO A 8 -12.40 0.77 23.43
C PRO A 8 -10.97 0.32 23.68
N THR A 9 -10.81 -0.98 23.96
CA THR A 9 -9.50 -1.59 24.14
C THR A 9 -8.69 -1.31 22.88
N VAL A 10 -7.72 -0.41 22.95
CA VAL A 10 -6.72 -0.23 21.90
C VAL A 10 -6.07 -1.60 21.72
N MET A 11 -6.35 -2.26 20.60
CA MET A 11 -5.76 -3.56 20.27
C MET A 11 -4.29 -3.28 19.96
N PRO A 12 -3.32 -3.63 20.82
CA PRO A 12 -1.94 -3.15 20.68
C PRO A 12 -1.25 -3.67 19.41
N PHE A 13 -1.84 -4.66 18.74
CA PHE A 13 -1.33 -5.29 17.54
C PHE A 13 -2.10 -4.93 16.27
N MET A 14 -3.22 -4.17 16.35
CA MET A 14 -4.04 -3.87 15.18
C MET A 14 -4.62 -2.46 15.23
N ARG A 15 -4.50 -1.72 14.12
CA ARG A 15 -4.99 -0.34 14.00
C ARG A 15 -5.74 -0.14 12.67
N PRO A 16 -6.95 0.44 12.67
CA PRO A 16 -7.61 0.86 11.44
C PRO A 16 -6.78 1.90 10.67
N LEU A 17 -6.80 1.84 9.34
CA LEU A 17 -6.05 2.79 8.49
C LEU A 17 -6.51 4.24 8.72
N GLY A 18 -7.77 4.44 9.07
CA GLY A 18 -8.34 5.75 9.38
C GLY A 18 -7.84 6.38 10.69
N GLU A 19 -7.06 5.66 11.50
CA GLU A 19 -6.48 6.11 12.77
C GLU A 19 -4.94 6.23 12.69
N LEU A 20 -4.39 6.33 11.47
CA LEU A 20 -2.95 6.37 11.19
C LEU A 20 -2.46 7.73 10.66
N ASP A 21 -3.17 8.82 10.93
CA ASP A 21 -2.84 10.16 10.45
C ASP A 21 -1.50 10.71 11.00
N ASP A 22 -1.11 10.29 12.20
CA ASP A 22 0.16 10.67 12.84
C ASP A 22 1.01 9.43 13.24
N ALA A 23 0.69 8.27 12.67
CA ALA A 23 1.34 7.02 13.07
C ALA A 23 2.83 7.00 12.75
N ASP A 24 3.62 6.55 13.73
CA ASP A 24 5.06 6.33 13.57
C ASP A 24 5.32 5.21 12.53
N PRO A 25 6.02 5.50 11.41
CA PRO A 25 6.37 4.51 10.40
C PRO A 25 7.19 3.34 10.95
N SER A 26 7.93 3.52 12.05
CA SER A 26 8.66 2.41 12.70
C SER A 26 7.74 1.38 13.36
N VAL A 27 6.46 1.73 13.58
CA VAL A 27 5.45 0.87 14.21
C VAL A 27 4.54 0.23 13.17
N VAL A 28 4.02 1.03 12.24
CA VAL A 28 3.01 0.57 11.25
C VAL A 28 3.58 0.35 9.85
N GLY A 29 4.87 0.62 9.66
CA GLY A 29 5.55 0.63 8.37
C GLY A 29 5.23 1.86 7.53
N SER A 30 6.11 2.16 6.59
CA SER A 30 6.05 3.38 5.77
C SER A 30 4.81 3.44 4.89
N LYS A 31 4.47 2.36 4.17
CA LYS A 31 3.28 2.32 3.31
C LYS A 31 2.00 2.64 4.08
N ALA A 32 1.79 1.97 5.21
CA ALA A 32 0.57 2.19 5.97
C ALA A 32 0.52 3.58 6.62
N ALA A 33 1.65 4.10 7.10
CA ALA A 33 1.72 5.47 7.60
C ALA A 33 1.38 6.49 6.51
N THR A 34 1.94 6.35 5.31
CA THR A 34 1.65 7.23 4.16
C THR A 34 0.18 7.13 3.74
N LEU A 35 -0.38 5.92 3.62
CA LEU A 35 -1.80 5.75 3.28
C LEU A 35 -2.73 6.33 4.37
N GLY A 36 -2.34 6.23 5.64
CA GLY A 36 -3.05 6.86 6.77
C GLY A 36 -3.10 8.38 6.64
N ARG A 37 -1.95 9.02 6.39
CA ARG A 37 -1.85 10.47 6.16
C ARG A 37 -2.67 10.92 4.96
N LEU A 38 -2.54 10.24 3.82
CA LEU A 38 -3.29 10.57 2.61
C LEU A 38 -4.81 10.45 2.84
N ARG A 39 -5.25 9.39 3.52
CA ARG A 39 -6.66 9.23 3.88
C ARG A 39 -7.15 10.35 4.79
N ALA A 40 -6.38 10.73 5.81
CA ALA A 40 -6.72 11.82 6.72
C ALA A 40 -6.78 13.19 6.01
N ALA A 41 -5.95 13.38 4.99
CA ALA A 41 -5.97 14.55 4.11
C ALA A 41 -7.12 14.54 3.08
N GLY A 42 -7.96 13.50 3.06
CA GLY A 42 -9.15 13.41 2.20
C GLY A 42 -8.87 12.86 0.80
N PHE A 43 -7.72 12.23 0.57
CA PHE A 43 -7.48 11.48 -0.66
C PHE A 43 -8.29 10.17 -0.69
N PRO A 44 -8.69 9.69 -1.88
CA PRO A 44 -9.50 8.48 -2.02
C PRO A 44 -8.67 7.22 -1.81
N VAL A 45 -8.31 6.96 -0.56
CA VAL A 45 -7.56 5.76 -0.16
C VAL A 45 -8.54 4.66 0.28
N PRO A 46 -8.49 3.44 -0.28
CA PRO A 46 -9.33 2.34 0.18
C PRO A 46 -9.09 2.03 1.67
N ASP A 47 -10.18 1.78 2.41
CA ASP A 47 -10.08 1.45 3.83
C ASP A 47 -9.34 0.13 4.06
N GLY A 48 -8.76 0.01 5.24
CA GLY A 48 -7.99 -1.16 5.65
C GLY A 48 -7.66 -1.11 7.13
N PHE A 49 -6.83 -2.04 7.55
CA PHE A 49 -6.23 -2.09 8.88
C PHE A 49 -4.81 -2.63 8.80
N VAL A 50 -4.01 -2.30 9.78
CA VAL A 50 -2.62 -2.75 9.92
C VAL A 50 -2.54 -3.72 11.07
N VAL A 51 -1.82 -4.81 10.87
CA VAL A 51 -1.38 -5.74 11.91
C VAL A 51 0.11 -5.52 12.15
N SER A 52 0.51 -5.16 13.37
CA SER A 52 1.89 -4.82 13.72
C SER A 52 2.34 -5.56 14.98
N GLY A 53 3.65 -5.79 15.10
CA GLY A 53 4.24 -6.37 16.32
C GLY A 53 3.85 -7.83 16.57
N LEU A 54 3.30 -8.51 15.57
CA LEU A 54 2.80 -9.87 15.67
C LEU A 54 3.74 -10.85 14.97
N ALA A 55 4.13 -11.92 15.67
CA ALA A 55 4.79 -13.07 15.06
C ALA A 55 3.75 -14.02 14.45
N VAL A 56 4.14 -14.79 13.44
CA VAL A 56 3.28 -15.78 12.74
C VAL A 56 2.55 -16.69 13.73
N SER A 57 3.25 -17.18 14.76
CA SER A 57 2.69 -18.07 15.79
C SER A 57 1.56 -17.45 16.63
N GLY A 58 1.46 -16.12 16.64
CA GLY A 58 0.45 -15.40 17.38
C GLY A 58 -0.91 -15.31 16.66
N LEU A 59 -0.97 -15.56 15.35
CA LEU A 59 -2.20 -15.44 14.54
C LEU A 59 -3.31 -16.39 14.98
N GLU A 60 -2.97 -17.56 15.53
CA GLU A 60 -3.96 -18.55 15.97
C GLU A 60 -4.66 -18.20 17.29
N ARG A 61 -4.24 -17.12 17.97
CA ARG A 61 -4.88 -16.71 19.22
C ARG A 61 -6.31 -16.25 18.97
N PRO A 62 -7.32 -16.73 19.72
CA PRO A 62 -8.73 -16.38 19.50
C PRO A 62 -9.00 -14.87 19.51
N GLU A 63 -8.28 -14.11 20.33
CA GLU A 63 -8.36 -12.65 20.40
C GLU A 63 -7.94 -11.95 19.09
N ILE A 64 -6.89 -12.45 18.42
CA ILE A 64 -6.41 -11.91 17.14
C ILE A 64 -7.34 -12.31 16.02
N ARG A 65 -7.73 -13.59 15.96
CA ARG A 65 -8.68 -14.10 14.96
C ARG A 65 -10.00 -13.33 15.02
N GLY A 66 -10.52 -13.09 16.23
CA GLY A 66 -11.73 -12.30 16.45
C GLY A 66 -11.57 -10.83 16.04
N ALA A 67 -10.42 -10.23 16.31
CA ALA A 67 -10.13 -8.86 15.89
C ALA A 67 -10.05 -8.73 14.36
N VAL A 68 -9.35 -9.65 13.68
CA VAL A 68 -9.27 -9.68 12.21
C VAL A 68 -10.65 -9.90 11.60
N ALA A 69 -11.45 -10.82 12.15
CA ALA A 69 -12.82 -11.05 11.68
C ALA A 69 -13.68 -9.77 11.78
N ALA A 70 -13.66 -9.10 12.94
CA ALA A 70 -14.42 -7.86 13.14
C ALA A 70 -13.93 -6.72 12.21
N ALA A 71 -12.63 -6.65 11.94
CA ALA A 71 -12.07 -5.68 11.01
C ALA A 71 -12.52 -5.96 9.56
N LEU A 72 -12.52 -7.23 9.13
CA LEU A 72 -13.02 -7.63 7.82
C LEU A 72 -14.52 -7.32 7.66
N ASP A 73 -15.33 -7.59 8.70
CA ASP A 73 -16.75 -7.23 8.69
C ASP A 73 -16.96 -5.72 8.51
N THR A 74 -16.08 -4.90 9.10
CA THR A 74 -16.10 -3.44 8.97
C THR A 74 -15.73 -2.98 7.55
N LEU A 75 -14.80 -3.67 6.88
CA LEU A 75 -14.44 -3.38 5.48
C LEU A 75 -15.56 -3.73 4.50
N GLY A 76 -16.44 -4.64 4.88
CA GLY A 76 -17.57 -5.13 4.09
C GLY A 76 -17.23 -6.36 3.26
N SER A 77 -18.18 -6.77 2.40
CA SER A 77 -17.99 -7.92 1.51
C SER A 77 -17.06 -7.58 0.35
N GLY A 78 -16.08 -8.45 0.08
CA GLY A 78 -15.21 -8.34 -1.08
C GLY A 78 -13.80 -8.82 -0.77
N PRO A 79 -12.95 -8.99 -1.79
CA PRO A 79 -11.57 -9.36 -1.58
C PRO A 79 -10.76 -8.22 -0.96
N VAL A 80 -9.72 -8.60 -0.23
CA VAL A 80 -8.70 -7.70 0.32
C VAL A 80 -7.35 -8.00 -0.31
N ALA A 81 -6.49 -6.97 -0.33
CA ALA A 81 -5.06 -7.09 -0.58
C ALA A 81 -4.33 -7.16 0.76
N VAL A 82 -3.41 -8.10 0.90
CA VAL A 82 -2.55 -8.26 2.07
C VAL A 82 -1.12 -7.93 1.64
N ARG A 83 -0.54 -6.89 2.23
CA ARG A 83 0.72 -6.27 1.78
C ARG A 83 1.67 -6.07 2.95
N SER A 84 2.97 -6.26 2.73
CA SER A 84 3.94 -5.81 3.73
C SER A 84 3.94 -4.29 3.85
N SER A 85 4.24 -3.81 5.04
CA SER A 85 4.51 -2.42 5.36
C SER A 85 5.72 -2.43 6.29
N ALA A 86 6.93 -2.44 5.73
CA ALA A 86 8.15 -2.41 6.52
C ALA A 86 8.70 -0.98 6.64
N ALA A 87 9.27 -0.62 7.80
CA ALA A 87 9.84 0.71 8.02
C ALA A 87 11.14 0.95 7.22
N ALA A 88 11.82 -0.13 6.79
CA ALA A 88 13.07 -0.07 6.04
C ALA A 88 12.90 0.19 4.53
N GLU A 89 11.66 0.37 4.05
CA GLU A 89 11.34 0.57 2.64
C GLU A 89 11.78 1.94 2.10
N ASP A 90 12.00 2.93 2.98
CA ASP A 90 12.34 4.32 2.60
C ASP A 90 13.85 4.64 2.69
N LEU A 91 14.71 3.66 3.00
CA LEU A 91 16.16 3.91 2.94
C LEU A 91 16.53 4.17 1.47
N ALA A 92 17.00 5.38 1.17
CA ALA A 92 17.28 5.87 -0.18
C ALA A 92 18.26 4.99 -1.01
N ASP A 93 19.01 4.10 -0.37
CA ASP A 93 19.92 3.12 -0.99
C ASP A 93 19.31 1.72 -1.22
N ALA A 94 18.05 1.54 -0.83
CA ALA A 94 17.31 0.30 -0.91
C ALA A 94 16.17 0.45 -1.92
N SER A 95 16.50 0.69 -3.19
CA SER A 95 15.56 0.61 -4.32
C SER A 95 15.07 -0.83 -4.53
N PHE A 96 14.41 -1.41 -3.53
CA PHE A 96 13.69 -2.68 -3.62
C PHE A 96 12.22 -2.39 -3.93
N ALA A 97 12.00 -1.61 -5.00
CA ALA A 97 10.69 -1.55 -5.63
C ALA A 97 10.35 -2.97 -6.13
N GLY A 98 9.24 -3.53 -5.64
CA GLY A 98 8.70 -4.80 -6.13
C GLY A 98 9.21 -6.09 -5.49
N GLN A 99 9.96 -6.05 -4.37
CA GLN A 99 10.47 -7.27 -3.73
C GLN A 99 9.63 -7.80 -2.56
N TYR A 100 8.46 -7.21 -2.30
CA TYR A 100 7.61 -7.61 -1.19
C TYR A 100 6.27 -8.20 -1.60
N GLU A 101 5.98 -9.33 -0.96
CA GLU A 101 4.84 -10.21 -1.19
C GLU A 101 3.52 -9.48 -0.93
N SER A 102 2.87 -9.07 -2.00
CA SER A 102 1.47 -8.65 -1.98
C SER A 102 0.62 -9.84 -2.40
N VAL A 103 -0.30 -10.26 -1.53
CA VAL A 103 -1.31 -11.27 -1.88
C VAL A 103 -2.60 -10.53 -2.20
N LEU A 104 -3.03 -10.60 -3.46
CA LEU A 104 -4.24 -9.94 -3.93
C LEU A 104 -5.40 -10.94 -4.01
N GLY A 105 -6.62 -10.42 -3.97
CA GLY A 105 -7.83 -11.22 -4.20
C GLY A 105 -8.22 -12.11 -3.01
N VAL A 106 -7.69 -11.86 -1.81
CA VAL A 106 -7.87 -12.72 -0.65
C VAL A 106 -9.27 -12.53 -0.08
N ASN A 107 -10.00 -13.62 0.18
CA ASN A 107 -11.39 -13.54 0.62
C ASN A 107 -11.68 -14.53 1.76
N GLY A 108 -12.36 -14.06 2.80
CA GLY A 108 -12.68 -14.86 3.98
C GLY A 108 -11.56 -14.87 5.03
N LEU A 109 -11.96 -15.07 6.29
CA LEU A 109 -11.07 -14.96 7.45
C LEU A 109 -9.86 -15.89 7.37
N GLU A 110 -10.06 -17.16 7.00
CA GLU A 110 -8.97 -18.15 6.98
C GLU A 110 -7.89 -17.80 5.95
N ASP A 111 -8.31 -17.41 4.74
CA ASP A 111 -7.38 -17.05 3.67
C ASP A 111 -6.65 -15.74 4.00
N VAL A 112 -7.33 -14.79 4.66
CA VAL A 112 -6.69 -13.55 5.14
C VAL A 112 -5.66 -13.85 6.22
N LEU A 113 -5.96 -14.70 7.20
CA LEU A 113 -5.00 -15.09 8.23
C LEU A 113 -3.81 -15.84 7.64
N ALA A 114 -4.04 -16.72 6.65
CA ALA A 114 -2.99 -17.42 5.92
C ALA A 114 -2.07 -16.43 5.19
N ALA A 115 -2.64 -15.49 4.44
CA ALA A 115 -1.91 -14.46 3.71
C ALA A 115 -1.11 -13.53 4.64
N ILE A 116 -1.68 -13.12 5.79
CA ILE A 116 -0.93 -12.37 6.82
C ILE A 116 0.26 -13.20 7.31
N GLY A 117 0.05 -14.49 7.55
CA GLY A 117 1.11 -15.42 7.94
C GLY A 117 2.22 -15.55 6.89
N ASP A 118 1.88 -15.61 5.60
CA ASP A 118 2.84 -15.64 4.49
C ASP A 118 3.69 -14.36 4.47
N VAL A 119 3.05 -13.19 4.50
CA VAL A 119 3.76 -11.90 4.53
C VAL A 119 4.70 -11.79 5.72
N LEU A 120 4.25 -12.20 6.92
CA LEU A 120 5.09 -12.20 8.12
C LEU A 120 6.31 -13.14 7.98
N ARG A 121 6.12 -14.36 7.45
CA ARG A 121 7.22 -15.32 7.19
C ARG A 121 8.24 -14.79 6.18
N SER A 122 7.75 -14.14 5.13
CA SER A 122 8.56 -13.53 4.08
C SER A 122 9.50 -12.46 4.65
N ALA A 123 8.92 -11.58 5.47
CA ALA A 123 9.65 -10.51 6.13
C ALA A 123 10.69 -11.03 7.14
N GLU A 124 10.36 -12.07 7.90
CA GLU A 124 11.33 -12.75 8.80
C GLU A 124 12.50 -13.34 8.00
N SER A 125 12.22 -13.99 6.87
CA SER A 125 13.23 -14.63 6.02
C SER A 125 14.21 -13.61 5.43
N GLU A 126 13.70 -12.48 4.97
CA GLU A 126 14.50 -11.39 4.44
C GLU A 126 15.35 -10.71 5.53
N ARG A 127 14.79 -10.46 6.71
CA ARG A 127 15.54 -9.95 7.86
C ARG A 127 16.72 -10.85 8.21
N VAL A 128 16.49 -12.17 8.26
CA VAL A 128 17.55 -13.15 8.52
C VAL A 128 18.64 -13.08 7.44
N ALA A 129 18.28 -12.89 6.17
CA ALA A 129 19.24 -12.73 5.09
C ALA A 129 20.07 -11.44 5.24
N ARG A 130 19.44 -10.31 5.60
CA ARG A 130 20.12 -9.02 5.83
C ARG A 130 21.12 -9.10 6.97
N TYR A 131 20.72 -9.68 8.11
CA TYR A 131 21.60 -9.91 9.24
C TYR A 131 22.85 -10.73 8.85
N ARG A 132 22.67 -11.82 8.10
CA ARG A 132 23.78 -12.66 7.62
C ARG A 132 24.72 -11.93 6.66
N SER A 133 24.20 -10.98 5.88
CA SER A 133 24.99 -10.21 4.91
C SER A 133 25.81 -9.08 5.55
N GLY A 134 25.70 -8.84 6.86
CA GLY A 134 26.40 -7.77 7.57
C GLY A 134 25.90 -6.36 7.24
N LYS A 135 24.76 -6.25 6.55
CA LYS A 135 24.10 -4.97 6.21
C LYS A 135 23.20 -4.43 7.34
N ASP A 136 23.17 -5.11 8.47
CA ASP A 136 22.30 -4.80 9.61
C ASP A 136 23.16 -4.15 10.71
N THR A 137 23.39 -2.84 10.62
CA THR A 137 24.25 -2.09 11.57
C THR A 137 23.50 -1.52 12.77
N ASP A 138 22.17 -1.50 12.73
CA ASP A 138 21.35 -0.97 13.81
C ASP A 138 20.40 -2.06 14.33
N GLY A 139 20.68 -2.56 15.54
CA GLY A 139 19.89 -3.57 16.25
C GLY A 139 18.47 -3.13 16.64
N ALA A 140 17.88 -2.18 15.92
CA ALA A 140 16.48 -1.82 16.05
C ALA A 140 15.64 -2.95 15.45
N SER A 141 14.94 -3.67 16.31
CA SER A 141 13.91 -4.63 15.93
C SER A 141 12.76 -3.89 15.23
N SER A 142 12.89 -3.59 13.94
CA SER A 142 11.73 -3.14 13.15
C SER A 142 10.78 -4.33 13.03
N ALA A 143 9.73 -4.31 13.85
CA ALA A 143 8.62 -5.23 13.66
C ALA A 143 8.06 -5.00 12.25
N VAL A 144 7.73 -6.08 11.54
CA VAL A 144 7.06 -5.96 10.25
C VAL A 144 5.60 -5.71 10.52
N ALA A 145 5.05 -4.71 9.83
CA ALA A 145 3.63 -4.48 9.79
C ALA A 145 3.06 -5.07 8.50
N VAL A 146 1.83 -5.56 8.59
CA VAL A 146 1.06 -6.10 7.46
C VAL A 146 -0.17 -5.23 7.28
N LEU A 147 -0.31 -4.64 6.11
CA LEU A 147 -1.48 -3.88 5.71
C LEU A 147 -2.48 -4.81 5.03
N VAL A 148 -3.71 -4.85 5.56
CA VAL A 148 -4.86 -5.50 4.92
C VAL A 148 -5.80 -4.41 4.44
N GLN A 149 -6.03 -4.34 3.13
CA GLN A 149 -6.77 -3.24 2.50
C GLN A 149 -7.86 -3.77 1.58
N ARG A 150 -9.04 -3.15 1.61
CA ARG A 150 -10.13 -3.45 0.68
C ARG A 150 -9.65 -3.26 -0.76
N MET A 151 -9.90 -4.25 -1.62
CA MET A 151 -9.65 -4.07 -3.05
C MET A 151 -10.76 -3.25 -3.69
N VAL A 152 -10.37 -2.40 -4.64
CA VAL A 152 -11.30 -1.68 -5.52
C VAL A 152 -11.57 -2.58 -6.74
N PRO A 153 -12.83 -2.76 -7.17
CA PRO A 153 -13.13 -3.46 -8.42
C PRO A 153 -12.73 -2.59 -9.61
N ALA A 154 -11.44 -2.65 -9.97
CA ALA A 154 -10.85 -1.79 -11.00
C ALA A 154 -11.31 -2.21 -12.40
N GLU A 155 -11.89 -1.29 -13.17
CA GLU A 155 -12.07 -1.44 -14.61
C GLU A 155 -10.75 -1.15 -15.34
N VAL A 156 -10.00 -0.18 -14.83
CA VAL A 156 -8.69 0.28 -15.29
C VAL A 156 -7.83 0.54 -14.05
N ALA A 157 -6.61 0.06 -14.04
CA ALA A 157 -5.64 0.34 -12.99
C ALA A 157 -4.29 0.70 -13.60
N GLY A 158 -3.44 1.34 -12.82
CA GLY A 158 -2.24 1.93 -13.36
C GLY A 158 -1.22 2.41 -12.34
N VAL A 159 -0.17 3.02 -12.86
CA VAL A 159 0.84 3.74 -12.10
C VAL A 159 0.94 5.17 -12.63
N ALA A 160 1.13 6.15 -11.75
CA ALA A 160 1.39 7.53 -12.10
C ALA A 160 2.69 8.01 -11.43
N PHE A 161 3.61 8.54 -12.22
CA PHE A 161 4.85 9.15 -11.74
C PHE A 161 4.75 10.67 -11.93
N THR A 162 4.93 11.45 -10.86
CA THR A 162 4.88 12.93 -10.95
C THR A 162 6.18 13.57 -11.46
N ALA A 163 7.16 12.74 -11.82
CA ALA A 163 8.30 13.09 -12.63
C ALA A 163 8.55 11.96 -13.63
N ASP A 164 9.07 12.27 -14.82
CA ASP A 164 9.40 11.24 -15.80
C ASP A 164 10.47 10.29 -15.22
N PRO A 165 10.18 8.98 -15.08
CA PRO A 165 11.09 8.05 -14.41
C PRO A 165 12.37 7.77 -15.22
N VAL A 166 12.40 8.16 -16.51
CA VAL A 166 13.56 7.99 -17.40
C VAL A 166 14.42 9.24 -17.43
N THR A 167 13.81 10.41 -17.57
CA THR A 167 14.56 11.67 -17.74
C THR A 167 14.71 12.47 -16.45
N GLY A 168 13.89 12.21 -15.44
CA GLY A 168 13.79 12.99 -14.21
C GLY A 168 13.05 14.31 -14.38
N ASP A 169 12.39 14.54 -15.53
CA ASP A 169 11.63 15.76 -15.79
C ASP A 169 10.44 15.88 -14.83
N ARG A 170 10.46 16.90 -13.97
CA ARG A 170 9.44 17.14 -12.94
C ARG A 170 8.25 17.93 -13.45
N ASP A 171 8.29 18.47 -14.67
CA ASP A 171 7.20 19.27 -15.24
C ASP A 171 6.11 18.38 -15.87
N VAL A 172 6.35 17.08 -15.96
CA VAL A 172 5.43 16.11 -16.56
C VAL A 172 4.96 15.06 -15.55
N VAL A 173 3.75 14.54 -15.76
CA VAL A 173 3.26 13.33 -15.11
C VAL A 173 3.18 12.23 -16.15
N VAL A 174 3.78 11.06 -15.87
CA VAL A 174 3.66 9.86 -16.71
C VAL A 174 2.59 8.96 -16.11
N VAL A 175 1.53 8.68 -16.87
CA VAL A 175 0.42 7.81 -16.45
C VAL A 175 0.42 6.56 -17.32
N SER A 176 0.57 5.42 -16.66
CA SER A 176 0.50 4.10 -17.29
C SER A 176 -0.77 3.37 -16.85
N ALA A 177 -1.42 2.64 -17.76
CA ALA A 177 -2.69 1.97 -17.47
C ALA A 177 -2.83 0.61 -18.16
N VAL A 178 -3.56 -0.30 -17.50
CA VAL A 178 -3.96 -1.62 -17.97
C VAL A 178 -5.42 -1.90 -17.60
N ARG A 179 -6.08 -2.83 -18.30
CA ARG A 179 -7.43 -3.29 -17.96
C ARG A 179 -7.40 -4.16 -16.70
N GLY A 180 -8.37 -3.94 -15.81
CA GLY A 180 -8.52 -4.74 -14.60
C GLY A 180 -7.49 -4.36 -13.54
N LEU A 181 -6.95 -5.35 -12.84
CA LEU A 181 -5.99 -5.14 -11.75
C LEU A 181 -4.62 -4.71 -12.26
N GLY A 182 -3.96 -3.80 -11.54
CA GLY A 182 -2.65 -3.23 -11.90
C GLY A 182 -1.46 -4.14 -11.59
N ASP A 183 -1.67 -5.33 -11.04
CA ASP A 183 -0.61 -6.27 -10.65
C ASP A 183 0.28 -6.67 -11.84
N ARG A 184 -0.33 -6.85 -13.01
CA ARG A 184 0.37 -7.16 -14.28
C ARG A 184 1.23 -6.01 -14.80
N LEU A 185 0.92 -4.78 -14.40
CA LEU A 185 1.71 -3.60 -14.73
C LEU A 185 2.93 -3.49 -13.82
N VAL A 186 2.73 -3.67 -12.51
CA VAL A 186 3.81 -3.62 -11.52
C VAL A 186 4.82 -4.77 -11.72
N SER A 187 4.38 -5.94 -12.16
CA SER A 187 5.27 -7.07 -12.48
C SER A 187 6.06 -6.90 -13.79
N GLY A 188 5.75 -5.89 -14.62
CA GLY A 188 6.37 -5.67 -15.93
C GLY A 188 5.97 -6.71 -16.99
N GLU A 189 4.94 -7.52 -16.72
CA GLU A 189 4.49 -8.61 -17.59
C GLU A 189 3.52 -8.14 -18.70
N ALA A 190 2.96 -6.94 -18.58
CA ALA A 190 2.03 -6.36 -19.55
C ALA A 190 2.59 -5.10 -20.22
N GLY A 191 2.28 -4.93 -21.50
CA GLY A 191 2.40 -3.63 -22.15
C GLY A 191 1.28 -2.71 -21.68
N ALA A 192 1.63 -1.52 -21.20
CA ALA A 192 0.66 -0.53 -20.73
C ALA A 192 0.35 0.51 -21.80
N ASP A 193 -0.85 1.08 -21.74
CA ASP A 193 -1.04 2.41 -22.29
C ASP A 193 -0.15 3.39 -21.53
N GLU A 194 0.44 4.35 -22.22
CA GLU A 194 1.30 5.36 -21.60
C GLU A 194 0.90 6.74 -22.12
N TRP A 195 0.61 7.62 -21.19
CA TRP A 195 0.25 9.01 -21.43
C TRP A 195 1.18 9.92 -20.65
N VAL A 196 1.44 11.08 -21.22
CA VAL A 196 2.17 12.15 -20.56
C VAL A 196 1.36 13.40 -20.51
N VAL A 197 1.18 13.90 -19.30
CA VAL A 197 0.44 15.10 -19.00
C VAL A 197 1.42 16.20 -18.62
N GLN A 198 1.40 17.29 -19.39
CA GLN A 198 2.20 18.48 -19.13
C GLN A 198 1.28 19.70 -19.16
N ALA A 199 1.34 20.53 -18.12
CA ALA A 199 0.49 21.72 -17.97
C ALA A 199 -1.01 21.44 -18.22
N GLY A 200 -1.49 20.27 -17.80
CA GLY A 200 -2.91 19.86 -17.93
C GLY A 200 -3.31 19.36 -19.32
N SER A 201 -2.38 19.18 -20.26
CA SER A 201 -2.66 18.59 -21.56
C SER A 201 -2.05 17.19 -21.63
N ALA A 202 -2.88 16.19 -21.92
CA ALA A 202 -2.44 14.82 -22.14
C ALA A 202 -1.98 14.56 -23.58
N SER A 203 -0.87 13.84 -23.71
CA SER A 203 -0.33 13.33 -24.97
C SER A 203 -0.07 11.84 -24.85
N ARG A 204 -0.58 11.05 -25.79
CA ARG A 204 -0.42 9.59 -25.76
C ARG A 204 0.96 9.21 -26.32
N ARG A 205 1.77 8.53 -25.51
CA ARG A 205 3.06 7.94 -25.93
C ARG A 205 2.88 6.51 -26.45
N ARG A 206 1.99 5.73 -25.85
CA ARG A 206 1.74 4.33 -26.21
C ARG A 206 0.27 3.96 -26.03
N ALA A 207 -0.25 3.16 -26.96
CA ALA A 207 -1.56 2.51 -26.85
C ALA A 207 -1.33 1.00 -27.01
N VAL A 208 -1.62 0.22 -25.98
CA VAL A 208 -1.54 -1.25 -26.01
C VAL A 208 -2.93 -1.84 -25.83
N GLU A 209 -3.62 -1.48 -24.75
CA GLU A 209 -4.96 -1.95 -24.44
C GLU A 209 -6.06 -0.92 -24.75
N ASP A 210 -5.66 0.34 -24.95
CA ASP A 210 -6.53 1.48 -25.28
C ASP A 210 -7.66 1.66 -24.25
N VAL A 211 -7.28 1.57 -22.97
CA VAL A 211 -8.15 1.71 -21.78
C VAL A 211 -8.15 3.12 -21.21
N LEU A 212 -7.17 3.95 -21.57
CA LEU A 212 -7.05 5.32 -21.10
C LEU A 212 -7.29 6.34 -22.23
N ASP A 213 -8.18 7.30 -21.97
CA ASP A 213 -8.34 8.51 -22.79
C ASP A 213 -7.63 9.72 -22.16
N ALA A 214 -7.62 10.84 -22.89
CA ALA A 214 -6.94 12.06 -22.45
C ALA A 214 -7.55 12.62 -21.15
N SER A 215 -8.88 12.58 -21.02
CA SER A 215 -9.59 13.14 -19.86
C SER A 215 -9.23 12.37 -18.59
N LEU A 216 -9.27 11.04 -18.65
CA LEU A 216 -8.92 10.21 -17.51
C LEU A 216 -7.42 10.35 -17.15
N ALA A 217 -6.54 10.46 -18.15
CA ALA A 217 -5.12 10.72 -17.91
C ALA A 217 -4.89 12.06 -17.17
N GLU A 218 -5.61 13.10 -17.57
CA GLU A 218 -5.57 14.42 -16.95
C GLU A 218 -6.10 14.39 -15.51
N ASP A 219 -7.21 13.69 -15.25
CA ASP A 219 -7.77 13.52 -13.90
C ASP A 219 -6.81 12.77 -12.96
N VAL A 220 -6.21 11.66 -13.43
CA VAL A 220 -5.19 10.91 -12.67
C VAL A 220 -3.97 11.79 -12.41
N ALA A 221 -3.48 12.51 -13.42
CA ALA A 221 -2.33 13.39 -13.27
C ALA A 221 -2.60 14.55 -12.30
N ALA A 222 -3.80 15.14 -12.33
CA ALA A 222 -4.20 16.19 -11.40
C ALA A 222 -4.24 15.67 -9.95
N LEU A 223 -4.76 14.46 -9.74
CA LEU A 223 -4.75 13.83 -8.41
C LEU A 223 -3.32 13.52 -7.95
N ALA A 224 -2.48 12.98 -8.82
CA ALA A 224 -1.07 12.69 -8.51
C ALA A 224 -0.31 13.96 -8.11
N ARG A 225 -0.51 15.08 -8.81
CA ARG A 225 0.09 16.38 -8.43
C ARG A 225 -0.38 16.89 -7.07
N ARG A 226 -1.65 16.65 -6.71
CA ARG A 226 -2.16 16.99 -5.37
C ARG A 226 -1.48 16.15 -4.28
N VAL A 227 -1.22 14.87 -4.55
CA VAL A 227 -0.49 13.98 -3.64
C VAL A 227 0.97 14.44 -3.49
N GLU A 228 1.67 14.73 -4.60
CA GLU A 228 3.04 15.29 -4.57
C GLU A 228 3.12 16.60 -3.79
N ALA A 229 2.16 17.50 -3.97
CA ALA A 229 2.12 18.75 -3.21
C ALA A 229 1.90 18.51 -1.71
N HIS A 230 1.20 17.45 -1.33
CA HIS A 230 0.99 17.05 0.06
C HIS A 230 2.23 16.41 0.69
N GLU A 231 2.88 15.49 -0.02
CA GLU A 231 4.06 14.76 0.48
C GLU A 231 5.38 15.55 0.30
N GLY A 232 5.39 16.62 -0.50
CA GLY A 232 6.52 17.55 -0.61
C GLY A 232 7.63 17.12 -1.59
N GLY A 233 7.37 16.15 -2.47
CA GLY A 233 8.33 15.68 -3.46
C GLY A 233 7.73 14.69 -4.47
N PRO A 234 8.49 14.31 -5.52
CA PRO A 234 8.00 13.42 -6.57
C PRO A 234 7.46 12.11 -6.03
N GLN A 235 6.37 11.63 -6.62
CA GLN A 235 5.62 10.46 -6.18
C GLN A 235 5.55 9.39 -7.27
N ASP A 236 5.52 8.15 -6.80
CA ASP A 236 5.19 6.93 -7.55
C ASP A 236 3.88 6.38 -6.96
N ILE A 237 2.79 6.40 -7.73
CA ILE A 237 1.44 6.18 -7.23
C ILE A 237 0.77 5.05 -8.01
N GLU A 238 0.41 3.97 -7.33
CA GLU A 238 -0.55 2.98 -7.81
C GLU A 238 -1.98 3.52 -7.73
N TRP A 239 -2.77 3.36 -8.79
CA TRP A 239 -4.16 3.81 -8.87
C TRP A 239 -5.07 2.76 -9.55
N ALA A 240 -6.38 2.88 -9.31
CA ALA A 240 -7.44 2.00 -9.80
C ALA A 240 -8.78 2.74 -9.87
#